data_AF-V7AYD6-F1
#
_entry.id   AF-V7AYD6-F1
#
_cell.length_a   1.000
_cell.length_b   1.000
_cell.length_c   1.000
_cell.angle_alpha   90.00
_cell.angle_beta   90.00
_cell.angle_gamma   90.00
#
_symmetry.space_group_name_H-M   'P 1'
#
loop_
_entity.id
_entity.type
_entity.pdbx_description
1 polymer ?
#
loop_
_entity_poly.entity_id
_entity_poly.type
_entity_poly.pdbx_seq_one_letter_code
_entity_poly.pdbx_strand_id
1 'polypeptide(L)'
;GDEEVGVALLTYPVLMASDILLYQSDLVPVGEDQKQHLELTRDLAERVNNLYGGRKWKKLGGRGGTIFKVPEPLIPPAGARIMSLTDGLSKMSKSAPSDQSRINILDPKDLIANKIKRCKTDSFPSLEFGNSERPECNNLLSIYQLASGKAKE
;
A
#
# COMPACT_ATOMS: atom_id res chain seq x y z
N GLY A 1 15.22 12.59 24.63
CA GLY A 1 13.81 12.57 25.07
C GLY A 1 13.30 11.23 24.65
N ASP A 2 12.75 10.46 25.59
CA ASP A 2 12.28 9.11 25.30
C ASP A 2 11.18 9.16 24.25
N GLU A 3 11.36 8.45 23.14
CA GLU A 3 10.35 8.30 22.11
C GLU A 3 9.23 7.40 22.67
N GLU A 4 8.12 8.00 23.11
CA GLU A 4 6.95 7.26 23.54
C GLU A 4 6.17 6.74 22.32
N VAL A 5 6.11 5.42 22.18
CA VAL A 5 5.31 4.75 21.14
C VAL A 5 4.00 4.25 21.74
N GLY A 6 2.87 4.68 21.18
CA GLY A 6 1.55 4.25 21.62
C GLY A 6 1.30 2.75 21.36
N VAL A 7 0.71 2.04 22.33
CA VAL A 7 0.34 0.61 22.23
C VAL A 7 -0.55 0.31 21.01
N ALA A 8 -1.36 1.28 20.60
CA ALA A 8 -2.21 1.17 19.41
C ALA A 8 -1.38 0.93 18.13
N LEU A 9 -0.20 1.53 18.00
CA LEU A 9 0.66 1.36 16.83
C LEU A 9 1.24 -0.07 16.73
N LEU A 10 1.40 -0.75 17.87
CA LEU A 10 1.79 -2.16 17.90
C LEU A 10 0.61 -3.09 17.60
N THR A 11 -0.59 -2.74 18.07
CA THR A 11 -1.75 -3.64 18.09
C THR A 11 -2.72 -3.45 16.92
N TYR A 12 -2.62 -2.37 16.14
CA TYR A 12 -3.51 -2.14 15.01
C TYR A 12 -3.57 -3.28 13.97
N PRO A 13 -2.51 -4.09 13.71
CA PRO A 13 -2.62 -5.17 12.75
C PRO A 13 -3.67 -6.23 13.17
N VAL A 14 -3.92 -6.37 14.48
CA VAL A 14 -4.99 -7.24 15.00
C VAL A 14 -6.37 -6.64 14.74
N LEU A 15 -6.52 -5.32 14.86
CA LEU A 15 -7.75 -4.63 14.49
C LEU A 15 -8.00 -4.75 12.97
N MET A 16 -6.98 -4.53 12.15
CA MET A 16 -7.05 -4.74 10.69
C MET A 16 -7.50 -6.16 10.33
N ALA A 17 -6.95 -7.19 11.00
CA ALA A 17 -7.38 -8.56 10.81
C ALA A 17 -8.86 -8.75 11.18
N SER A 18 -9.31 -8.13 12.27
CA SER A 18 -10.72 -8.19 12.70
C SER A 18 -11.64 -7.54 11.66
N ASP A 19 -11.25 -6.38 11.12
CA ASP A 19 -12.00 -5.68 10.08
C ASP A 19 -12.15 -6.53 8.81
N ILE A 20 -11.11 -7.24 8.39
CA ILE A 20 -11.15 -8.11 7.20
C ILE A 20 -12.01 -9.35 7.44
N LEU A 21 -11.79 -10.04 8.57
CA LEU A 21 -12.39 -11.35 8.84
C LEU A 21 -13.87 -11.27 9.23
N LEU A 22 -14.30 -10.14 9.82
CA LEU A 22 -15.71 -9.89 10.16
C LEU A 22 -16.63 -10.04 8.95
N TYR A 23 -16.18 -9.59 7.78
CA TYR A 23 -16.94 -9.62 6.53
C TYR A 23 -16.69 -10.85 5.66
N GLN A 24 -15.88 -11.82 6.12
CA GLN A 24 -15.57 -13.05 5.36
C GLN A 24 -15.05 -12.75 3.96
N SER A 25 -14.13 -11.79 3.86
CA SER A 25 -13.60 -11.29 2.58
C SER A 25 -12.81 -12.36 1.83
N ASP A 26 -13.07 -12.52 0.53
CA ASP A 26 -12.30 -13.43 -0.32
C ASP A 26 -10.99 -12.79 -0.81
N LEU A 27 -11.05 -11.50 -1.17
CA LEU A 27 -9.94 -10.72 -1.72
C LEU A 27 -9.80 -9.40 -0.97
N VAL A 28 -8.57 -8.99 -0.67
CA VAL A 28 -8.29 -7.70 -0.02
C VAL A 28 -7.32 -6.89 -0.89
N PRO A 29 -7.74 -5.73 -1.42
CA PRO A 29 -6.85 -4.86 -2.17
C PRO A 29 -5.83 -4.23 -1.23
N VAL A 30 -4.55 -4.58 -1.40
CA VAL A 30 -3.46 -4.10 -0.56
C VAL A 30 -2.29 -3.61 -1.40
N GLY A 31 -1.63 -2.56 -0.91
CA GLY A 31 -0.32 -2.15 -1.42
C GLY A 31 0.79 -3.09 -0.94
N GLU A 32 1.96 -2.99 -1.56
CA GLU A 32 3.16 -3.75 -1.20
C GLU A 32 3.52 -3.58 0.30
N ASP A 33 3.32 -2.37 0.83
CA ASP A 33 3.57 -2.01 2.23
C ASP A 33 2.61 -2.67 3.24
N GLN A 34 1.44 -3.13 2.79
CA GLN A 34 0.42 -3.76 3.66
C GLN A 34 0.43 -5.28 3.56
N LYS A 35 1.31 -5.87 2.73
CA LYS A 35 1.38 -7.31 2.52
C LYS A 35 1.61 -8.08 3.82
N GLN A 36 2.53 -7.61 4.67
CA GLN A 36 2.83 -8.29 5.94
C GLN A 36 1.63 -8.32 6.90
N HIS A 37 0.80 -7.27 6.94
CA HIS A 37 -0.40 -7.29 7.80
C HIS A 37 -1.47 -8.25 7.27
N LEU A 38 -1.56 -8.41 5.94
CA LEU A 38 -2.46 -9.39 5.35
C LEU A 38 -2.00 -10.82 5.64
N GLU A 39 -0.70 -11.10 5.60
CA GLU A 39 -0.17 -12.41 6.02
C GLU A 39 -0.51 -12.70 7.49
N LEU A 40 -0.31 -11.73 8.39
CA LEU A 40 -0.73 -11.88 9.79
C LEU A 40 -2.24 -12.16 9.92
N THR A 41 -3.07 -11.51 9.10
CA THR A 41 -4.52 -11.75 9.08
C THR A 41 -4.85 -13.18 8.68
N ARG A 42 -4.13 -13.73 7.69
CA ARG A 42 -4.28 -15.12 7.23
C ARG A 42 -3.87 -16.11 8.32
N ASP A 43 -2.72 -15.90 8.94
CA ASP A 43 -2.23 -16.73 10.06
C ASP A 43 -3.23 -16.76 11.22
N LEU A 44 -3.82 -15.61 11.57
CA LEU A 44 -4.85 -15.52 12.60
C LEU A 44 -6.14 -16.27 12.21
N ALA A 45 -6.58 -16.12 10.95
CA ALA A 45 -7.77 -16.83 10.44
C ALA A 45 -7.57 -18.35 10.50
N GLU A 46 -6.43 -18.84 10.01
CA GLU A 46 -6.08 -20.26 10.04
C GLU A 46 -5.96 -20.79 11.47
N ARG A 47 -5.30 -20.04 12.36
CA ARG A 47 -5.15 -20.42 13.77
C ARG A 47 -6.51 -20.55 14.45
N VAL A 48 -7.42 -19.60 14.25
CA VAL A 48 -8.76 -19.66 14.81
C VAL A 48 -9.55 -20.84 14.23
N ASN A 49 -9.48 -21.06 12.92
CA ASN A 49 -10.11 -22.22 12.27
C ASN A 49 -9.58 -23.55 12.83
N ASN A 50 -8.29 -23.65 13.10
CA ASN A 50 -7.69 -24.87 13.66
C ASN A 50 -8.12 -25.09 15.12
N LEU A 51 -8.13 -24.03 15.93
CA LEU A 51 -8.48 -24.12 17.36
C LEU A 51 -9.97 -24.37 17.57
N TYR A 52 -10.82 -23.69 16.80
CA TYR A 52 -12.26 -23.58 17.07
C TYR A 52 -13.12 -24.14 15.93
N GLY A 53 -12.56 -24.48 14.77
CA GLY A 53 -13.32 -25.08 13.67
C GLY A 53 -13.37 -26.62 13.69
N GLY A 54 -12.47 -27.25 14.42
CA GLY A 54 -12.33 -28.70 14.46
C GLY A 54 -13.42 -29.46 15.22
N ARG A 55 -13.44 -30.79 15.03
CA ARG A 55 -14.36 -31.70 15.75
C ARG A 55 -14.20 -31.61 17.27
N LYS A 56 -13.00 -31.32 17.76
CA LYS A 56 -12.70 -31.15 19.20
C LYS A 56 -13.52 -30.00 19.79
N TRP A 57 -13.57 -28.85 19.12
CA TRP A 57 -14.37 -27.71 19.56
C TRP A 57 -15.87 -27.98 19.49
N LYS A 58 -16.32 -28.67 18.42
CA LYS A 58 -17.71 -29.10 18.29
C LYS A 58 -18.16 -30.00 19.45
N LYS A 59 -17.29 -30.90 19.93
CA LYS A 59 -17.55 -31.76 21.09
C LYS A 59 -17.67 -30.99 22.42
N LEU A 60 -17.10 -29.79 22.51
CA LEU A 60 -17.18 -28.91 23.68
C LEU A 60 -18.39 -27.96 23.63
N GLY A 61 -19.34 -28.18 22.70
CA GLY A 61 -20.53 -27.35 22.53
C GLY A 61 -20.38 -26.18 21.55
N GLY A 62 -19.23 -26.06 20.87
CA GLY A 62 -19.01 -25.04 19.86
C GLY A 62 -19.69 -25.32 18.52
N ARG A 63 -19.90 -24.27 17.70
CA ARG A 63 -20.53 -24.36 16.36
C ARG A 63 -19.81 -25.36 15.43
N GLY A 64 -18.47 -25.38 15.48
CA GLY A 64 -17.61 -26.17 14.59
C GLY A 64 -17.69 -25.74 13.11
N GLY A 65 -16.81 -26.30 12.27
CA GLY A 65 -16.67 -25.92 10.86
C GLY A 65 -15.75 -24.72 10.66
N THR A 66 -15.53 -24.32 9.41
CA THR A 66 -14.70 -23.15 9.10
C THR A 66 -15.36 -21.88 9.63
N ILE A 67 -14.67 -21.13 10.48
CA ILE A 67 -15.18 -19.90 11.12
C ILE A 67 -14.89 -18.68 10.25
N PHE A 68 -13.67 -18.59 9.75
CA PHE A 68 -13.20 -17.50 8.91
C PHE A 68 -12.77 -18.03 7.55
N LYS A 69 -13.17 -17.35 6.48
CA LYS A 69 -12.48 -17.46 5.20
C LYS A 69 -11.08 -16.86 5.31
N VAL A 70 -10.10 -17.48 4.66
CA VAL A 70 -8.73 -16.98 4.60
C VAL A 70 -8.63 -16.02 3.39
N PRO A 71 -8.40 -14.72 3.60
CA PRO A 71 -8.39 -13.73 2.53
C PRO A 71 -7.12 -13.82 1.67
N GLU A 72 -7.24 -13.60 0.37
CA GLU A 72 -6.10 -13.52 -0.56
C GLU A 72 -5.76 -12.06 -0.94
N PRO A 73 -4.48 -11.71 -1.17
CA PRO A 73 -4.11 -10.39 -1.65
C PRO A 73 -4.64 -10.15 -3.07
N LEU A 74 -5.34 -9.03 -3.25
CA LEU A 74 -5.61 -8.48 -4.57
C LEU A 74 -4.57 -7.39 -4.84
N ILE A 75 -3.52 -7.76 -5.58
CA ILE A 75 -2.53 -6.80 -6.06
C ILE A 75 -3.06 -6.22 -7.37
N PRO A 76 -3.41 -4.91 -7.42
CA PRO A 76 -3.86 -4.30 -8.66
C PRO A 76 -2.79 -4.45 -9.73
N PRO A 77 -3.17 -4.75 -11.00
CA PRO A 77 -2.23 -4.85 -12.10
C PRO A 77 -1.45 -3.53 -12.20
N ALA A 78 -0.17 -3.58 -11.83
CA ALA A 78 0.79 -2.48 -11.83
C ALA A 78 0.15 -1.08 -11.73
N GLY A 79 -0.44 -0.77 -10.56
CA GLY A 79 -0.50 0.64 -10.16
C GLY A 79 0.93 1.10 -9.96
N ALA A 80 1.42 2.02 -10.80
CA ALA A 80 2.82 2.44 -10.76
C ALA A 80 3.17 2.84 -9.32
N ARG A 81 4.22 2.24 -8.79
CA ARG A 81 4.82 2.69 -7.53
C ARG A 81 5.31 4.11 -7.76
N ILE A 82 4.45 5.08 -7.46
CA ILE A 82 4.76 6.50 -7.65
C ILE A 82 5.74 6.92 -6.56
N MET A 83 6.85 7.51 -6.99
CA MET A 83 7.93 7.96 -6.12
C MET A 83 7.71 9.43 -5.75
N SER A 84 8.40 9.88 -4.71
CA SER A 84 8.38 11.27 -4.28
C SER A 84 8.90 12.20 -5.37
N LEU A 85 8.31 13.39 -5.49
CA LEU A 85 8.77 14.42 -6.42
C LEU A 85 10.12 15.04 -6.04
N THR A 86 10.56 14.86 -4.79
CA THR A 86 11.84 15.40 -4.31
C THR A 86 12.92 14.32 -4.17
N ASP A 87 12.53 13.05 -4.18
CA ASP A 87 13.45 11.91 -4.05
C ASP A 87 12.90 10.70 -4.82
N GLY A 88 13.51 10.39 -5.97
CA GLY A 88 13.07 9.29 -6.84
C GLY A 88 13.24 7.90 -6.26
N LEU A 89 13.95 7.74 -5.13
CA LEU A 89 14.15 6.45 -4.45
C LEU A 89 13.13 6.19 -3.34
N SER A 90 12.44 7.23 -2.87
CA SER A 90 11.43 7.14 -1.83
C SER A 90 10.02 7.06 -2.42
N LYS A 91 9.19 6.14 -1.91
CA LYS A 91 7.77 6.07 -2.29
C LYS A 91 7.05 7.36 -1.89
N MET A 92 6.15 7.85 -2.74
CA MET A 92 5.30 8.99 -2.37
C MET A 92 4.46 8.63 -1.13
N SER A 93 4.48 9.52 -0.13
CA SER A 93 3.78 9.31 1.14
C SER A 93 2.94 10.52 1.54
N LYS A 94 1.70 10.26 1.97
CA LYS A 94 0.80 11.28 2.54
C LYS A 94 1.37 11.91 3.81
N SER A 95 2.19 11.18 4.56
CA SER A 95 2.77 11.65 5.83
C SER A 95 4.18 12.24 5.70
N ALA A 96 4.73 12.31 4.48
CA ALA A 96 6.04 12.91 4.28
C ALA A 96 6.06 14.37 4.81
N PRO A 97 7.10 14.82 5.56
CA PRO A 97 7.14 16.14 6.17
C PRO A 97 7.01 17.28 5.14
N SER A 98 7.63 17.13 3.97
CA SER A 98 7.55 18.10 2.90
C SER A 98 6.35 17.84 2.00
N ASP A 99 5.42 18.78 1.92
CA ASP A 99 4.28 18.70 1.00
C ASP A 99 4.72 18.75 -0.49
N GLN A 100 5.92 19.28 -0.77
CA GLN A 100 6.48 19.29 -2.13
C GLN A 100 6.84 17.89 -2.64
N SER A 101 6.93 16.89 -1.75
CA SER A 101 7.23 15.50 -2.13
C SER A 101 6.06 14.77 -2.80
N ARG A 102 4.84 15.33 -2.73
CA ARG A 102 3.60 14.65 -3.16
C ARG A 102 2.62 15.58 -3.87
N ILE A 103 1.72 14.98 -4.64
CA ILE A 103 0.55 15.65 -5.22
C ILE A 103 -0.67 15.17 -4.45
N ASN A 104 -1.40 16.09 -3.82
CA ASN A 104 -2.66 15.73 -3.16
C ASN A 104 -3.79 15.78 -4.18
N ILE A 105 -4.82 14.94 -3.99
CA ILE A 105 -5.98 14.85 -4.89
C ILE A 105 -6.74 16.20 -4.97
N LEU A 106 -6.68 16.99 -3.90
CA LEU A 106 -7.37 18.28 -3.79
C LEU A 106 -6.46 19.49 -4.07
N ASP A 107 -5.23 19.26 -4.53
CA ASP A 107 -4.33 20.37 -4.87
C ASP A 107 -4.93 21.17 -6.06
N PRO A 108 -4.97 22.52 -5.99
CA PRO A 108 -5.41 23.33 -7.11
C PRO A 108 -4.40 23.25 -8.27
N LYS A 109 -4.88 23.49 -9.50
CA LYS A 109 -4.08 23.38 -10.74
C LYS A 109 -2.73 24.09 -10.65
N ASP A 110 -2.70 25.32 -10.13
CA ASP A 110 -1.48 26.12 -10.06
C ASP A 110 -0.46 25.53 -9.06
N LEU A 111 -0.93 24.92 -7.97
CA LEU A 111 -0.08 24.24 -7.01
C LEU A 111 0.52 22.97 -7.62
N ILE A 112 -0.29 22.18 -8.33
CA ILE A 112 0.18 20.98 -9.04
C ILE A 112 1.26 21.37 -10.05
N ALA A 113 1.00 22.38 -10.88
CA ALA A 113 1.96 22.86 -11.88
C ALA A 113 3.28 23.32 -11.23
N ASN A 114 3.20 24.04 -10.11
CA ASN A 114 4.38 24.49 -9.37
C ASN A 114 5.18 23.32 -8.77
N LYS A 115 4.51 22.31 -8.20
CA LYS A 115 5.16 21.11 -7.65
C LYS A 115 5.88 20.31 -8.75
N ILE A 116 5.21 20.08 -9.88
CA ILE A 116 5.82 19.39 -11.04
C ILE A 116 7.02 20.19 -11.57
N LYS A 117 6.91 21.52 -11.69
CA LYS A 117 8.00 22.38 -12.18
C LYS A 117 9.23 22.36 -11.26
N ARG A 118 9.04 22.12 -9.96
CA ARG A 118 10.11 22.04 -8.96
C ARG A 118 10.56 20.61 -8.65
N CYS A 119 9.96 19.61 -9.31
CA CYS A 119 10.32 18.22 -9.13
C CYS A 119 11.82 18.05 -9.38
N LYS A 120 12.48 17.25 -8.54
CA LYS A 120 13.87 16.85 -8.77
C LYS A 120 13.93 16.08 -10.09
N THR A 121 14.91 16.39 -10.91
CA THR A 121 15.26 15.66 -12.13
C THR A 121 16.77 15.43 -12.16
N ASP A 122 17.29 15.00 -13.30
CA ASP A 122 18.71 14.97 -13.58
C ASP A 122 19.11 16.07 -14.58
N SER A 123 20.40 16.14 -14.90
CA SER A 123 20.99 17.12 -15.83
C SER A 123 21.00 16.65 -17.29
N PHE A 124 20.46 15.45 -17.59
CA PHE A 124 20.51 14.90 -18.94
C PHE A 124 19.32 15.41 -19.77
N PRO A 125 19.55 15.87 -21.01
CA PRO A 125 18.51 16.52 -21.81
C PRO A 125 17.51 15.55 -22.45
N SER A 126 17.76 14.24 -22.45
CA SER A 126 16.87 13.24 -23.05
C SER A 126 15.84 12.71 -22.06
N LEU A 127 14.67 12.31 -22.56
CA LEU A 127 13.66 11.57 -21.79
C LEU A 127 13.74 10.09 -22.18
N GLU A 128 13.88 9.21 -21.20
CA GLU A 128 14.03 7.77 -21.41
C GLU A 128 13.21 7.02 -20.35
N PHE A 129 12.44 6.03 -20.78
CA PHE A 129 11.73 5.12 -19.87
C PHE A 129 12.61 3.94 -19.47
N GLY A 130 12.54 3.55 -18.20
CA GLY A 130 13.09 2.28 -17.70
C GLY A 130 14.57 2.34 -17.33
N ASN A 131 15.20 3.51 -17.38
CA ASN A 131 16.59 3.67 -16.95
C ASN A 131 16.68 3.77 -15.42
N SER A 132 17.15 2.72 -14.74
CA SER A 132 17.22 2.66 -13.27
C SER A 132 18.13 3.73 -12.65
N GLU A 133 19.06 4.29 -13.40
CA GLU A 133 19.95 5.36 -12.94
C GLU A 133 19.27 6.74 -12.93
N ARG A 134 18.08 6.85 -13.54
CA ARG A 134 17.29 8.08 -13.66
C ARG A 134 15.91 7.93 -13.02
N PRO A 135 15.81 7.60 -11.72
CA PRO A 135 14.55 7.27 -11.08
C PRO A 135 13.55 8.43 -11.06
N GLU A 136 14.03 9.68 -10.92
CA GLU A 136 13.19 10.86 -10.95
C GLU A 136 12.50 11.07 -12.31
N CYS A 137 13.26 10.97 -13.42
CA CYS A 137 12.73 11.11 -14.76
C CYS A 137 11.74 9.98 -15.10
N ASN A 138 12.09 8.74 -14.74
CA ASN A 138 11.18 7.59 -14.87
C ASN A 138 9.86 7.79 -14.10
N ASN A 139 9.92 8.37 -12.89
CA ASN A 139 8.74 8.65 -12.09
C ASN A 139 7.82 9.66 -12.80
N LEU A 140 8.37 10.77 -13.29
CA LEU A 140 7.59 11.78 -14.04
C LEU A 140 6.96 11.22 -15.31
N LEU A 141 7.72 10.43 -16.07
CA LEU A 141 7.22 9.75 -17.27
C LEU A 141 6.11 8.74 -16.94
N SER A 142 6.25 8.00 -15.83
CA SER A 142 5.21 7.07 -15.35
C SER A 142 3.93 7.80 -14.95
N ILE A 143 4.05 8.94 -14.25
CA ILE A 143 2.91 9.79 -13.90
C ILE A 143 2.23 10.32 -15.17
N TYR A 144 3.00 10.83 -16.13
CA TYR A 144 2.46 11.32 -17.39
C TYR A 144 1.76 10.22 -18.20
N GLN A 145 2.34 9.02 -18.26
CA GLN A 145 1.74 7.87 -18.93
C GLN A 145 0.37 7.53 -18.33
N LEU A 146 0.28 7.46 -17.00
CA LEU A 146 -0.97 7.14 -16.30
C LEU A 146 -2.02 8.24 -16.42
N ALA A 147 -1.60 9.51 -16.39
CA ALA A 147 -2.53 10.64 -16.50
C ALA A 147 -3.03 10.88 -17.93
N SER A 148 -2.20 10.59 -18.94
CA SER A 148 -2.53 10.83 -20.35
C SER A 148 -3.11 9.60 -21.08
N GLY A 149 -2.92 8.40 -20.54
CA GLY A 149 -3.31 7.14 -21.18
C GLY A 149 -2.48 6.80 -22.44
N LYS A 150 -1.37 7.50 -22.69
CA LYS A 150 -0.51 7.27 -23.85
C LYS A 150 0.39 6.05 -23.65
N ALA A 151 0.81 5.46 -24.77
CA ALA A 151 1.85 4.43 -24.78
C ALA A 151 3.22 5.06 -24.43
N LYS A 152 4.24 4.21 -24.23
CA LYS A 152 5.62 4.66 -23.97
C LYS A 152 6.31 5.26 -25.21
N GLU A 153 5.70 5.06 -26.38
CA GLU A 153 6.07 5.61 -27.69
C GLU A 153 5.31 6.92 -27.95
#